data_AF-Q8YTM6-F1
#
_entry.id   AF-Q8YTM6-F1
#
_cell.length_a   1.000
_cell.length_b   1.000
_cell.length_c   1.000
_cell.angle_alpha   90.00
_cell.angle_beta   90.00
_cell.angle_gamma   90.00
#
_symmetry.space_group_name_H-M   'P 1'
#
loop_
_entity.id
_entity.type
_entity.pdbx_description
1 polymer ?
#
loop_
_entity_poly.entity_id
_entity_poly.type
_entity_poly.pdbx_seq_one_letter_code
_entity_poly.pdbx_strand_id
1 'polypeptide(L)'
;MAIKKSELYSSLWKSCDELRGGMDASQYKDYVLVLLFVKYVSDKYAGVADVLIEVPEGGGFQDIVALKGQKDIGDGINKIITNLAEANDLKGVIDVADFNNADKLGKGKEMQDRLSNLVAIFETPALNFSKNRADGDDILGDAYE
;
A
#
# COMPACT_ATOMS: atom_id res chain seq x y z
N MET A 1 9.30 -17.52 -4.80
CA MET A 1 8.21 -18.32 -5.40
C MET A 1 7.16 -17.32 -5.87
N ALA A 2 6.41 -17.58 -6.93
CA ALA A 2 5.33 -16.69 -7.34
C ALA A 2 4.26 -16.63 -6.23
N ILE A 3 3.61 -15.48 -6.06
CA ILE A 3 2.57 -15.30 -5.04
C ILE A 3 1.37 -16.17 -5.39
N LYS A 4 0.80 -16.88 -4.40
CA LYS A 4 -0.45 -17.61 -4.57
C LYS A 4 -1.64 -16.69 -4.35
N LYS A 5 -2.69 -16.80 -5.18
CA LYS A 5 -3.95 -16.05 -5.02
C LYS A 5 -4.50 -16.12 -3.59
N SER A 6 -4.50 -17.31 -2.98
CA SER A 6 -4.98 -17.51 -1.62
C SER A 6 -4.18 -16.73 -0.55
N GLU A 7 -2.87 -16.55 -0.75
CA GLU A 7 -2.00 -15.80 0.17
C GLU A 7 -2.19 -14.30 0.01
N LEU A 8 -2.38 -13.83 -1.23
CA LEU A 8 -2.78 -12.45 -1.50
C LEU A 8 -4.12 -12.15 -0.83
N TYR A 9 -5.16 -12.91 -1.15
CA TYR A 9 -6.51 -12.67 -0.58
C TYR A 9 -6.53 -12.76 0.94
N SER A 10 -5.76 -13.69 1.54
CA SER A 10 -5.64 -13.75 3.00
C SER A 10 -5.02 -12.48 3.58
N SER A 11 -4.02 -11.91 2.91
CA SER A 11 -3.35 -10.69 3.36
C SER A 11 -4.22 -9.45 3.15
N LEU A 12 -4.93 -9.37 2.02
CA LEU A 12 -5.93 -8.33 1.76
C LEU A 12 -7.05 -8.38 2.80
N TRP A 13 -7.56 -9.57 3.10
CA TRP A 13 -8.58 -9.76 4.12
C TRP A 13 -8.12 -9.30 5.50
N LYS A 14 -6.89 -9.67 5.92
CA LYS A 14 -6.29 -9.18 7.17
C LYS A 14 -6.15 -7.66 7.20
N SER A 15 -5.79 -7.06 6.07
CA SER A 15 -5.68 -5.60 5.93
C SER A 15 -7.04 -4.93 6.10
N CYS A 16 -8.10 -5.51 5.52
CA CYS A 16 -9.47 -5.05 5.73
C CYS A 16 -9.92 -5.20 7.19
N ASP A 17 -9.56 -6.31 7.85
CA ASP A 17 -9.88 -6.53 9.27
C ASP A 17 -9.23 -5.46 10.17
N GLU A 18 -8.00 -5.04 9.88
CA GLU A 18 -7.29 -3.97 10.61
C GLU A 18 -7.99 -2.60 10.47
N LEU A 19 -8.66 -2.36 9.34
CA LEU A 19 -9.32 -1.08 9.02
C LEU A 19 -10.82 -1.03 9.38
N ARG A 20 -11.48 -2.19 9.55
CA ARG A 20 -12.95 -2.31 9.71
C ARG A 20 -13.49 -1.61 10.98
N GLY A 21 -12.66 -1.35 11.99
CA GLY A 21 -13.09 -0.75 13.26
C GLY A 21 -13.53 0.72 13.17
N GLY A 22 -13.20 1.44 12.09
CA GLY A 22 -13.57 2.85 11.90
C GLY A 22 -14.09 3.19 10.50
N MET A 23 -14.29 2.21 9.63
CA MET A 23 -14.56 2.42 8.20
C MET A 23 -15.53 1.36 7.66
N ASP A 24 -16.42 1.78 6.76
CA ASP A 24 -17.24 0.83 5.99
C ASP A 24 -16.44 0.16 4.85
N ALA A 25 -17.02 -0.88 4.25
CA ALA A 25 -16.35 -1.69 3.24
C ALA A 25 -15.96 -0.96 1.96
N SER A 26 -16.71 0.05 1.56
CA SER A 26 -16.37 0.87 0.40
C SER A 26 -15.18 1.78 0.70
N GLN A 27 -15.04 2.20 1.96
CA GLN A 27 -14.00 3.16 2.37
C GLN A 27 -12.64 2.50 2.56
N TYR A 28 -12.56 1.31 3.19
CA TYR A 28 -11.26 0.67 3.41
C TYR A 28 -10.67 0.06 2.13
N LYS A 29 -11.49 -0.24 1.11
CA LYS A 29 -11.03 -0.79 -0.19
C LYS A 29 -9.97 0.13 -0.81
N ASP A 30 -10.23 1.44 -0.86
CA ASP A 30 -9.32 2.41 -1.47
C ASP A 30 -7.94 2.41 -0.79
N TYR A 31 -7.89 2.34 0.54
CA TYR A 31 -6.65 2.33 1.30
C TYR A 31 -5.81 1.08 1.04
N VAL A 32 -6.48 -0.08 1.03
CA VAL A 32 -5.83 -1.38 0.77
C VAL A 32 -5.31 -1.44 -0.67
N LEU A 33 -6.09 -0.96 -1.64
CA LEU A 33 -5.70 -0.95 -3.06
C LEU A 33 -4.55 0.00 -3.34
N VAL A 34 -4.57 1.22 -2.79
CA VAL A 34 -3.47 2.17 -2.93
C VAL A 34 -2.18 1.58 -2.36
N LEU A 35 -2.22 0.99 -1.17
CA LEU A 35 -1.03 0.41 -0.55
C LEU A 35 -0.53 -0.83 -1.32
N LEU A 36 -1.45 -1.64 -1.87
CA LEU A 36 -1.12 -2.76 -2.76
C LEU A 36 -0.42 -2.28 -4.03
N PHE A 37 -0.92 -1.21 -4.65
CA PHE A 37 -0.30 -0.60 -5.82
C PHE A 37 1.13 -0.16 -5.52
N VAL A 38 1.33 0.65 -4.47
CA VAL A 38 2.66 1.15 -4.05
C VAL A 38 3.60 -0.02 -3.78
N LYS A 39 3.12 -1.06 -3.08
CA LYS A 39 3.90 -2.26 -2.80
C LYS A 39 4.32 -2.99 -4.08
N TYR A 40 3.40 -3.19 -5.02
CA TYR A 40 3.67 -3.85 -6.29
C TYR A 40 4.72 -3.09 -7.10
N VAL A 41 4.51 -1.79 -7.34
CA VAL A 41 5.43 -1.00 -8.16
C VAL A 41 6.80 -0.88 -7.51
N SER A 42 6.85 -0.74 -6.18
CA SER A 42 8.12 -0.73 -5.44
C SER A 42 8.88 -2.03 -5.57
N ASP A 43 8.21 -3.18 -5.44
CA ASP A 43 8.87 -4.48 -5.56
C ASP A 43 9.33 -4.79 -6.99
N LYS A 44 8.67 -4.20 -7.99
CA LYS A 44 8.92 -4.46 -9.42
C LYS A 44 9.92 -3.52 -10.06
N TYR A 45 9.82 -2.24 -9.73
CA TYR A 45 10.41 -1.17 -10.52
C TYR A 45 11.38 -0.30 -9.71
N ALA A 46 11.45 -0.42 -8.38
CA ALA A 46 12.41 0.33 -7.59
C ALA A 46 13.85 0.01 -8.03
N GLY A 47 14.60 1.04 -8.44
CA GLY A 47 15.97 0.93 -8.91
C GLY A 47 16.14 0.32 -10.31
N VAL A 48 15.05 0.16 -11.07
CA VAL A 48 15.07 -0.34 -12.46
C VAL A 48 14.89 0.83 -13.42
N ALA A 49 15.76 0.94 -14.43
CA ALA A 49 15.66 1.95 -15.48
C ALA A 49 14.67 1.52 -16.59
N ASP A 50 14.16 2.49 -17.36
CA ASP A 50 13.25 2.28 -18.50
C ASP A 50 11.97 1.50 -18.15
N VAL A 51 11.37 1.82 -17.00
CA VAL A 51 10.11 1.23 -16.51
C VAL A 51 8.89 2.09 -16.85
N LEU A 52 7.71 1.47 -16.82
CA LEU A 52 6.43 2.16 -17.05
C LEU A 52 6.03 3.07 -15.89
N ILE A 53 6.37 2.68 -14.67
CA ILE A 53 6.11 3.44 -13.44
C ILE A 53 7.45 3.64 -12.73
N GLU A 54 7.88 4.89 -12.63
CA GLU A 54 9.07 5.28 -11.88
C GLU A 54 8.77 5.27 -10.39
N VAL A 55 9.69 4.72 -9.59
CA VAL A 55 9.63 4.82 -8.13
C VAL A 55 10.68 5.86 -7.71
N PRO A 56 10.29 7.12 -7.47
CA PRO A 56 11.26 8.17 -7.12
C PRO A 56 11.83 7.92 -5.72
N GLU A 57 12.94 8.60 -5.41
CA GLU A 57 13.48 8.60 -4.04
C GLU A 57 12.43 9.12 -3.05
N GLY A 58 12.19 8.38 -1.96
CA GLY A 58 11.13 8.70 -1.00
C GLY A 58 9.71 8.44 -1.53
N GLY A 59 9.54 7.74 -2.64
CA GLY A 59 8.26 7.35 -3.24
C GLY A 59 7.95 5.85 -3.14
N GLY A 60 8.78 5.08 -2.43
CA GLY A 60 8.71 3.62 -2.40
C GLY A 60 8.05 3.05 -1.14
N PHE A 61 7.69 1.77 -1.22
CA PHE A 61 7.13 1.02 -0.09
C PHE A 61 8.13 0.86 1.06
N GLN A 62 9.43 0.82 0.79
CA GLN A 62 10.45 0.80 1.86
C GLN A 62 10.45 2.08 2.67
N ASP A 63 10.14 3.23 2.05
CA ASP A 63 9.98 4.50 2.76
C ASP A 63 8.76 4.46 3.69
N ILE A 64 7.67 3.81 3.24
CA ILE A 64 6.48 3.58 4.08
C ILE A 64 6.81 2.67 5.27
N VAL A 65 7.59 1.60 5.05
CA VAL A 65 8.06 0.69 6.11
C VAL A 65 8.88 1.45 7.17
N ALA A 66 9.71 2.40 6.76
CA ALA A 66 10.51 3.22 7.67
C ALA A 66 9.65 4.11 8.59
N LEU A 67 8.40 4.41 8.21
CA LEU A 67 7.47 5.20 9.03
C LEU A 67 6.78 4.41 10.15
N LYS A 68 6.89 3.07 10.18
CA LYS A 68 6.29 2.26 11.25
C LYS A 68 6.69 2.76 12.64
N GLY A 69 5.70 2.97 13.49
CA GLY A 69 5.91 3.48 14.84
C GLY A 69 6.24 4.97 14.93
N GLN A 70 6.25 5.73 13.83
CA GLN A 70 6.36 7.19 13.87
C GLN A 70 5.01 7.83 14.18
N LYS A 71 5.01 8.98 14.85
CA LYS A 71 3.76 9.65 15.29
C LYS A 71 2.96 10.24 14.13
N ASP A 72 3.66 10.56 13.06
CA ASP A 72 3.22 11.22 11.84
C ASP A 72 3.15 10.26 10.65
N ILE A 73 3.08 8.94 10.92
CA ILE A 73 3.01 7.89 9.89
C ILE A 73 1.90 8.14 8.86
N GLY A 74 0.72 8.64 9.27
CA GLY A 74 -0.38 8.95 8.33
C GLY A 74 -0.01 10.02 7.31
N ASP A 75 0.52 11.14 7.76
CA ASP A 75 1.00 12.24 6.90
C ASP A 75 2.21 11.82 6.05
N GLY A 76 3.12 11.03 6.64
CA GLY A 76 4.28 10.49 5.93
C GLY A 76 3.87 9.56 4.77
N ILE A 77 2.91 8.66 5.00
CA ILE A 77 2.39 7.77 3.95
C ILE A 77 1.77 8.59 2.82
N ASN A 78 0.93 9.58 3.15
CA ASN A 78 0.32 10.47 2.15
C ASN A 78 1.40 11.13 1.27
N LYS A 79 2.45 11.70 1.88
CA LYS A 79 3.55 12.36 1.16
C LYS A 79 4.30 11.43 0.21
N ILE A 80 4.59 10.21 0.66
CA ILE A 80 5.27 9.19 -0.16
C ILE A 80 4.41 8.84 -1.38
N ILE A 81 3.11 8.62 -1.16
CA ILE A 81 2.15 8.32 -2.24
C ILE A 81 2.00 9.49 -3.20
N THR A 82 1.91 10.72 -2.70
CA THR A 82 1.85 11.92 -3.55
C THR A 82 3.11 12.06 -4.41
N ASN A 83 4.30 11.82 -3.86
CA ASN A 83 5.56 11.86 -4.62
C ASN A 83 5.57 10.82 -5.74
N LEU A 84 5.15 9.58 -5.43
CA LEU A 84 4.99 8.53 -6.43
C LEU A 84 3.94 8.91 -7.50
N ALA A 85 2.82 9.51 -7.10
CA ALA A 85 1.77 9.94 -8.02
C ALA A 85 2.26 11.07 -8.95
N GLU A 86 3.03 12.02 -8.42
CA GLU A 86 3.61 13.14 -9.16
C GLU A 86 4.60 12.69 -10.24
N ALA A 87 5.49 11.76 -9.90
CA ALA A 87 6.48 11.24 -10.83
C ALA A 87 5.85 10.48 -12.02
N ASN A 88 4.61 10.03 -11.88
CA ASN A 88 3.96 9.14 -12.84
C ASN A 88 2.65 9.68 -13.45
N ASP A 89 2.30 10.95 -13.18
CA ASP A 89 1.03 11.55 -13.59
C ASP A 89 -0.22 10.76 -13.12
N LEU A 90 -0.15 10.19 -11.92
CA LEU A 90 -1.21 9.38 -11.28
C LEU A 90 -1.96 10.13 -10.18
N LYS A 91 -1.88 11.47 -10.17
CA LYS A 91 -2.65 12.29 -9.23
C LYS A 91 -4.15 12.12 -9.45
N GLY A 92 -4.90 12.06 -8.36
CA GLY A 92 -6.32 11.74 -8.33
C GLY A 92 -6.64 10.26 -8.58
N VAL A 93 -5.63 9.41 -8.80
CA VAL A 93 -5.81 7.97 -9.06
C VAL A 93 -5.34 7.16 -7.85
N ILE A 94 -4.08 7.35 -7.43
CA ILE A 94 -3.47 6.56 -6.35
C ILE A 94 -3.35 7.33 -5.03
N ASP A 95 -3.64 8.62 -5.00
CA ASP A 95 -3.59 9.50 -3.82
C ASP A 95 -4.99 9.87 -3.29
N VAL A 96 -6.01 9.08 -3.63
CA VAL A 96 -7.41 9.28 -3.20
C VAL A 96 -7.67 8.93 -1.73
N ALA A 97 -6.80 8.11 -1.14
CA ALA A 97 -6.92 7.66 0.25
C ALA A 97 -6.09 8.55 1.19
N ASP A 98 -6.76 9.14 2.19
CA ASP A 98 -6.09 9.96 3.21
C ASP A 98 -5.72 9.12 4.45
N PHE A 99 -4.45 8.71 4.52
CA PHE A 99 -3.88 7.95 5.64
C PHE A 99 -3.73 8.76 6.93
N ASN A 100 -3.99 10.07 6.93
CA ASN A 100 -4.01 10.91 8.12
C ASN A 100 -5.44 11.26 8.59
N ASN A 101 -6.46 10.57 8.06
CA ASN A 101 -7.84 10.81 8.43
C ASN A 101 -8.18 10.25 9.82
N ALA A 102 -8.23 11.15 10.80
CA ALA A 102 -8.47 10.81 12.20
C ALA A 102 -9.86 10.20 12.51
N ASP A 103 -10.87 10.50 11.69
CA ASP A 103 -12.22 9.97 11.87
C ASP A 103 -12.33 8.52 11.40
N LYS A 104 -11.49 8.13 10.43
CA LYS A 104 -11.44 6.77 9.86
C LYS A 104 -10.40 5.87 10.53
N LEU A 105 -9.23 6.42 10.84
CA LEU A 105 -8.06 5.66 11.28
C LEU A 105 -7.76 5.80 12.78
N GLY A 106 -8.57 6.58 13.51
CA GLY A 106 -8.36 6.86 14.92
C GLY A 106 -7.41 8.02 15.17
N LYS A 107 -7.10 8.32 16.43
CA LYS A 107 -6.27 9.48 16.81
C LYS A 107 -5.00 9.08 17.55
N GLY A 108 -3.92 9.82 17.30
CA GLY A 108 -2.66 9.65 18.01
C GLY A 108 -2.14 8.21 17.93
N LYS A 109 -2.04 7.56 19.09
CA LYS A 109 -1.47 6.20 19.18
C LYS A 109 -2.30 5.15 18.43
N GLU A 110 -3.62 5.31 18.37
CA GLU A 110 -4.50 4.37 17.65
C GLU A 110 -4.18 4.37 16.14
N MET A 111 -4.09 5.54 15.51
CA MET A 111 -3.71 5.67 14.11
C MET A 111 -2.31 5.13 13.86
N GLN A 112 -1.36 5.50 14.73
CA GLN A 112 0.01 5.03 14.64
C GLN A 112 0.07 3.49 14.64
N ASP A 113 -0.63 2.84 15.55
CA ASP A 113 -0.64 1.38 15.68
C ASP A 113 -1.37 0.72 14.50
N ARG A 114 -2.56 1.23 14.15
CA ARG A 114 -3.35 0.72 13.01
C ARG A 114 -2.56 0.78 11.70
N LEU A 115 -1.93 1.91 11.41
CA LEU A 115 -1.12 2.06 10.20
C LEU A 115 0.14 1.19 10.26
N SER A 116 0.82 1.13 11.41
CA SER A 116 2.00 0.27 11.55
C SER A 116 1.68 -1.21 11.34
N ASN A 117 0.54 -1.67 11.86
CA ASN A 117 0.03 -3.03 11.64
C ASN A 117 -0.33 -3.26 10.18
N LEU A 118 -1.02 -2.31 9.55
CA LEU A 118 -1.35 -2.38 8.13
C LEU A 118 -0.09 -2.51 7.28
N VAL A 119 0.92 -1.65 7.48
CA VAL A 119 2.20 -1.73 6.76
C VAL A 119 2.88 -3.08 7.01
N ALA A 120 2.85 -3.60 8.24
CA ALA A 120 3.44 -4.90 8.55
C ALA A 120 2.77 -6.07 7.83
N ILE A 121 1.47 -6.01 7.54
CA ILE A 121 0.77 -7.03 6.73
C ILE A 121 1.33 -7.03 5.30
N PHE A 122 1.53 -5.85 4.71
CA PHE A 122 2.06 -5.68 3.35
C PHE A 122 3.57 -5.95 3.23
N GLU A 123 4.31 -5.88 4.33
CA GLU A 123 5.73 -6.22 4.38
C GLU A 123 5.98 -7.74 4.42
N THR A 124 4.95 -8.56 4.65
CA THR A 124 5.12 -10.01 4.76
C THR A 124 5.68 -10.63 3.47
N PRO A 125 6.48 -11.72 3.56
CA PRO A 125 7.00 -12.41 2.38
C PRO A 125 5.92 -12.94 1.42
N ALA A 126 4.69 -13.13 1.92
CA ALA A 126 3.52 -13.53 1.15
C ALA A 126 3.10 -12.47 0.11
N LEU A 127 3.46 -11.20 0.32
CA LEU A 127 3.19 -10.07 -0.56
C LEU A 127 4.47 -9.54 -1.21
N ASN A 128 5.42 -10.42 -1.53
CA ASN A 128 6.63 -10.05 -2.26
C ASN A 128 6.48 -10.23 -3.77
N PHE A 129 6.31 -9.13 -4.50
CA PHE A 129 6.04 -9.13 -5.94
C PHE A 129 7.32 -9.16 -6.81
N SER A 130 8.51 -9.07 -6.22
CA SER A 130 9.79 -9.00 -6.96
C SER A 130 10.02 -10.20 -7.89
N LYS A 131 9.45 -11.37 -7.56
CA LYS A 131 9.59 -12.62 -8.33
C LYS A 131 8.33 -13.02 -9.09
N ASN A 132 7.26 -12.21 -9.08
CA ASN A 132 6.08 -12.51 -9.88
C ASN A 132 6.39 -12.39 -11.38
N ARG A 133 5.84 -13.25 -12.22
CA ARG A 133 5.92 -13.12 -13.70
C ARG A 133 4.63 -12.47 -14.22
N ALA A 134 4.55 -12.20 -15.52
CA ALA A 134 3.37 -11.57 -16.16
C ALA A 134 2.05 -12.30 -15.90
N ASP A 135 2.04 -13.64 -15.74
CA ASP A 135 0.84 -14.41 -15.31
C ASP A 135 0.36 -14.04 -13.88
N GLY A 136 1.17 -13.30 -13.12
CA GLY A 136 0.84 -12.76 -11.81
C GLY A 136 0.18 -11.38 -11.85
N ASP A 137 0.09 -10.73 -13.01
CA ASP A 137 -0.65 -9.47 -13.15
C ASP A 137 -2.18 -9.72 -13.10
N ASP A 138 -2.63 -10.89 -13.56
CA ASP A 138 -4.02 -11.35 -13.38
C ASP A 138 -4.43 -11.35 -11.90
N ILE A 139 -3.49 -11.71 -11.01
CA ILE A 139 -3.74 -11.75 -9.56
C ILE A 139 -3.99 -10.35 -9.00
N LEU A 140 -3.40 -9.30 -9.58
CA LEU A 140 -3.67 -7.93 -9.19
C LEU A 140 -4.98 -7.45 -9.78
N GLY A 141 -5.25 -7.71 -11.06
CA GLY A 141 -6.55 -7.42 -11.68
C GLY A 141 -7.70 -8.01 -10.86
N ASP A 142 -7.59 -9.28 -10.49
CA ASP A 142 -8.56 -9.99 -9.64
C ASP A 142 -8.69 -9.43 -8.20
N ALA A 143 -7.72 -8.63 -7.74
CA ALA A 143 -7.79 -7.93 -6.46
C ALA A 143 -8.45 -6.55 -6.58
N TYR A 144 -8.45 -5.95 -7.78
CA TYR A 144 -9.11 -4.68 -8.07
C TYR A 144 -10.60 -4.85 -8.40
N GLU A 145 -10.99 -5.95 -9.07
CA GLU A 145 -12.39 -6.34 -9.34
C GLU A 145 -13.17 -6.62 -8.04
#